data_AF-A0A3M1HEJ0-F1
#
_entry.id   AF-A0A3M1HEJ0-F1
#
_cell.length_a   1.000
_cell.length_b   1.000
_cell.length_c   1.000
_cell.angle_alpha   90.00
_cell.angle_beta   90.00
_cell.angle_gamma   90.00
#
_symmetry.space_group_name_H-M   'P 1'
#
loop_
_entity.id
_entity.type
_entity.pdbx_description
1 polymer ?
#
loop_
_entity_poly.entity_id
_entity_poly.type
_entity_poly.pdbx_seq_one_letter_code
_entity_poly.pdbx_strand_id
1 'polypeptide(L)'
;MSVSSQDSPLIPLLYLLGWGLTWSSIVYFSLQQIHGKKVSIMESLNKGIRKLIFVGITFFLFLVFTFLGLMALIIPGIVIWCGLYLSIPVVILEDLGPFASFSRSWKLTYGFKRSILNAVILLGLAAGAFFILLFLLGGVILALFHGGPLGIAIFVVLYLFGVFTSTILQTIAPAVMYHKIREEKEGINLEALIKKFD
;
A
#
# COMPACT_ATOMS: atom_id res chain seq x y z
N MET A 1 40.94 -1.23 9.76
CA MET A 1 39.67 -1.97 9.89
C MET A 1 38.53 -0.98 9.82
N SER A 2 38.08 -0.65 8.61
CA SER A 2 36.88 0.15 8.38
C SER A 2 35.66 -0.73 8.61
N VAL A 3 34.96 -0.52 9.72
CA VAL A 3 33.64 -1.12 9.95
C VAL A 3 32.76 -0.66 8.79
N SER A 4 32.40 -1.61 7.93
CA SER A 4 31.46 -1.43 6.83
C SER A 4 30.18 -0.83 7.39
N SER A 5 29.85 0.40 6.98
CA SER A 5 28.55 1.04 7.23
C SER A 5 27.36 0.21 6.69
N GLN A 6 27.66 -0.84 5.93
CA GLN A 6 26.73 -1.77 5.31
C GLN A 6 26.09 -2.79 6.27
N ASP A 7 26.69 -3.05 7.44
CA ASP A 7 26.20 -4.06 8.40
C ASP A 7 25.30 -3.49 9.50
N SER A 8 24.96 -2.20 9.41
CA SER A 8 24.13 -1.55 10.43
C SER A 8 22.66 -1.96 10.27
N PRO A 9 22.06 -2.69 11.24
CA PRO A 9 20.65 -3.11 11.17
C PRO A 9 19.67 -1.92 11.15
N LEU A 10 20.19 -0.72 11.45
CA LEU A 10 19.46 0.55 11.37
C LEU A 10 19.03 0.90 9.94
N ILE A 11 19.84 0.62 8.93
CA ILE A 11 19.53 1.01 7.54
C ILE A 11 18.28 0.24 7.03
N PRO A 12 18.22 -1.11 7.12
CA PRO A 12 17.02 -1.86 6.76
C PRO A 12 15.78 -1.44 7.58
N LEU A 13 15.97 -1.19 8.88
CA LEU A 13 14.88 -0.76 9.75
C LEU A 13 14.31 0.61 9.33
N LEU A 14 15.17 1.56 8.98
CA LEU A 14 14.75 2.88 8.50
C LEU A 14 13.99 2.78 7.17
N TYR A 15 14.44 1.92 6.26
CA TYR A 15 13.73 1.65 5.00
C TYR A 15 12.34 1.04 5.25
N LEU A 16 12.23 0.09 6.17
CA LEU A 16 10.97 -0.60 6.50
C LEU A 16 9.98 0.36 7.18
N LEU A 17 10.46 1.19 8.11
CA LEU A 17 9.68 2.24 8.75
C LEU A 17 9.24 3.32 7.75
N GLY A 18 10.15 3.77 6.89
CA GLY A 18 9.87 4.73 5.82
C GLY A 18 8.79 4.21 4.86
N TRP A 19 8.93 2.96 4.42
CA TRP A 19 7.92 2.32 3.58
C TRP A 19 6.56 2.24 4.26
N GLY A 20 6.50 1.76 5.51
CA GLY A 20 5.24 1.65 6.26
C GLY A 20 4.55 3.01 6.48
N LEU A 21 5.33 4.06 6.75
CA LEU A 21 4.83 5.43 6.93
C LEU A 21 4.16 5.96 5.66
N THR A 22 4.91 5.92 4.55
CA THR A 22 4.42 6.39 3.25
C THR A 22 3.15 5.64 2.85
N TRP A 23 3.13 4.32 3.10
CA TRP A 23 1.98 3.47 2.79
C TRP A 23 0.74 3.85 3.61
N SER A 24 0.93 4.11 4.91
CA SER A 24 -0.16 4.50 5.83
C SER A 24 -0.78 5.86 5.49
N SER A 25 0.06 6.85 5.18
CA SER A 25 -0.39 8.21 4.87
C SER A 25 -1.22 8.29 3.60
N ILE A 26 -0.80 7.56 2.55
CA ILE A 26 -1.51 7.56 1.26
C ILE A 26 -2.84 6.80 1.37
N VAL A 27 -2.88 5.67 2.09
CA VAL A 27 -4.12 4.93 2.37
C VAL A 27 -5.14 5.86 3.05
N TYR A 28 -4.76 6.53 4.14
CA TYR A 28 -5.66 7.40 4.87
C TYR A 28 -6.14 8.60 4.04
N PHE A 29 -5.25 9.23 3.27
CA PHE A 29 -5.61 10.34 2.40
C PHE A 29 -6.64 9.93 1.33
N SER A 30 -6.41 8.77 0.68
CA SER A 30 -7.30 8.27 -0.38
C SER A 30 -8.72 7.93 0.12
N LEU A 31 -8.81 7.30 1.30
CA LEU A 31 -10.08 6.94 1.93
C LEU A 31 -10.96 8.15 2.22
N GLN A 32 -10.35 9.26 2.62
CA GLN A 32 -11.11 10.46 2.95
C GLN A 32 -11.59 11.24 1.74
N GLN A 33 -10.85 11.19 0.62
CA GLN A 33 -11.36 11.73 -0.64
C GLN A 33 -12.58 10.95 -1.15
N ILE A 34 -12.59 9.63 -0.99
CA ILE A 34 -13.75 8.79 -1.35
C ILE A 34 -15.01 9.17 -0.54
N HIS A 35 -14.85 9.68 0.68
CA HIS A 35 -15.97 10.13 1.53
C HIS A 35 -16.39 11.59 1.33
N GLY A 36 -15.82 12.30 0.35
CA GLY A 36 -16.20 13.69 0.05
C GLY A 36 -15.92 14.69 1.18
N LYS A 37 -15.18 14.28 2.22
CA LYS A 37 -14.77 15.17 3.30
C LYS A 37 -13.54 15.96 2.83
N LYS A 38 -13.57 17.30 2.94
CA LYS A 38 -12.40 18.17 2.77
C LYS A 38 -11.45 17.94 3.93
N VAL A 39 -10.68 16.85 3.90
CA VAL A 39 -9.76 16.57 4.99
C VAL A 39 -8.44 17.23 4.72
N SER A 40 -7.97 18.02 5.69
CA SER A 40 -6.66 18.63 5.64
C SER A 40 -5.59 17.54 5.59
N ILE A 41 -4.58 17.74 4.72
CA ILE A 41 -3.37 16.91 4.67
C ILE A 41 -2.76 16.78 6.07
N MET A 42 -2.88 17.82 6.91
CA MET A 42 -2.36 17.84 8.27
C MET A 42 -3.14 16.95 9.24
N GLU A 43 -4.47 16.91 9.16
CA GLU A 43 -5.28 15.98 9.97
C GLU A 43 -5.02 14.52 9.57
N SER A 44 -4.71 14.32 8.29
CA SER A 44 -4.34 13.03 7.71
C SER A 44 -3.01 12.50 8.21
N LEU A 45 -2.02 13.38 8.24
CA LEU A 45 -0.74 13.10 8.87
C LEU A 45 -0.90 12.84 10.37
N ASN A 46 -1.67 13.65 11.10
CA ASN A 46 -1.77 13.53 12.56
C ASN A 46 -2.42 12.20 13.00
N LYS A 47 -3.48 11.75 12.33
CA LYS A 47 -4.07 10.42 12.58
C LYS A 47 -3.15 9.28 12.16
N GLY A 48 -2.45 9.41 11.02
CA GLY A 48 -1.44 8.45 10.60
C GLY A 48 -0.30 8.31 11.63
N ILE A 49 0.21 9.43 12.14
CA ILE A 49 1.27 9.49 13.16
C ILE A 49 0.80 8.88 14.49
N ARG A 50 -0.43 9.17 14.94
CA ARG A 50 -0.97 8.57 16.17
C ARG A 50 -1.12 7.06 16.09
N LYS A 51 -1.37 6.51 14.89
CA LYS A 51 -1.51 5.07 14.65
C LYS A 51 -0.27 4.40 14.08
N LEU A 52 0.82 5.14 13.93
CA LEU A 52 2.04 4.73 13.26
C LEU A 52 2.61 3.44 13.85
N ILE A 53 2.61 3.32 15.17
CA ILE A 53 3.08 2.11 15.87
C ILE A 53 2.21 0.90 15.52
N PHE A 54 0.88 1.04 15.60
CA PHE A 54 -0.03 -0.06 15.29
C PHE A 54 -0.02 -0.45 13.82
N VAL A 55 0.03 0.53 12.91
CA VAL A 55 0.13 0.25 11.47
C VAL A 55 1.49 -0.35 11.15
N GLY A 56 2.57 0.15 11.75
CA GLY A 56 3.92 -0.40 11.59
C GLY A 56 4.02 -1.86 12.07
N ILE A 57 3.49 -2.17 13.26
CA ILE A 57 3.42 -3.55 13.76
C ILE A 57 2.56 -4.42 12.84
N THR A 58 1.41 -3.92 12.39
CA THR A 58 0.52 -4.66 11.48
C THR A 58 1.20 -4.92 10.15
N PHE A 59 1.90 -3.95 9.58
CA PHE A 59 2.63 -4.11 8.33
C PHE A 59 3.80 -5.10 8.49
N PHE A 60 4.55 -5.00 9.58
CA PHE A 60 5.63 -5.94 9.88
C PHE A 60 5.12 -7.38 10.03
N LEU A 61 4.08 -7.60 10.83
CA LEU A 61 3.48 -8.93 10.99
C LEU A 61 2.86 -9.47 9.70
N PHE A 62 2.26 -8.59 8.89
CA PHE A 62 1.76 -8.93 7.56
C PHE A 62 2.87 -9.47 6.66
N LEU A 63 4.04 -8.82 6.64
CA LEU A 63 5.21 -9.28 5.90
C LEU A 63 5.68 -10.63 6.42
N VAL A 64 5.80 -10.80 7.74
CA VAL A 64 6.23 -12.06 8.36
C VAL A 64 5.29 -13.21 8.00
N PHE A 65 3.98 -13.04 8.15
CA PHE A 65 3.00 -14.10 7.84
C PHE A 65 2.96 -14.43 6.34
N THR A 66 3.04 -13.42 5.48
CA THR A 66 3.10 -13.63 4.04
C THR A 66 4.37 -14.38 3.66
N PHE A 67 5.52 -13.97 4.19
CA PHE A 67 6.81 -14.56 3.91
C PHE A 67 6.89 -16.01 4.36
N LEU A 68 6.49 -16.30 5.61
CA LEU A 68 6.42 -17.68 6.12
C LEU A 68 5.45 -18.53 5.31
N GLY A 69 4.31 -17.98 4.92
CA GLY A 69 3.35 -18.65 4.05
C GLY A 69 3.96 -19.04 2.71
N LEU A 70 4.63 -18.09 2.04
CA LEU A 70 5.31 -18.32 0.76
C LEU A 70 6.48 -19.29 0.87
N MET A 71 7.25 -19.25 1.97
CA MET A 71 8.35 -20.18 2.23
C MET A 71 7.86 -21.61 2.42
N ALA A 72 6.72 -21.80 3.09
CA ALA A 72 6.13 -23.12 3.23
C ALA A 72 5.62 -23.61 1.86
N LEU A 73 4.74 -22.83 1.21
CA LEU A 73 4.16 -23.15 -0.09
C LEU A 73 3.61 -21.87 -0.76
N ILE A 74 3.80 -21.72 -2.07
CA ILE A 74 3.41 -20.51 -2.82
C ILE A 74 1.91 -20.21 -2.70
N ILE A 75 1.05 -21.22 -2.93
CA ILE A 75 -0.41 -21.05 -2.93
C ILE A 75 -0.96 -20.57 -1.58
N PRO A 76 -0.67 -21.23 -0.43
CA PRO A 76 -1.15 -20.74 0.86
C PRO A 76 -0.52 -19.39 1.25
N GLY A 77 0.71 -19.09 0.83
CA GLY A 77 1.28 -17.74 0.98
C GLY A 77 0.43 -16.66 0.29
N ILE A 78 -0.01 -16.90 -0.95
CA ILE A 78 -0.92 -16.00 -1.68
C ILE A 78 -2.28 -15.90 -0.98
N VAL A 79 -2.82 -17.01 -0.48
CA VAL A 79 -4.11 -17.01 0.23
C VAL A 79 -4.03 -16.21 1.54
N ILE A 80 -2.90 -16.29 2.25
CA ILE A 80 -2.63 -15.49 3.45
C ILE A 80 -2.56 -14.02 3.08
N TRP A 81 -1.75 -13.68 2.07
CA TRP A 81 -1.60 -12.31 1.58
C TRP A 81 -2.95 -11.68 1.20
N CYS A 82 -3.76 -12.37 0.39
CA CYS A 82 -5.10 -11.90 0.04
C CYS A 82 -6.02 -11.77 1.26
N GLY A 83 -5.88 -12.66 2.25
CA GLY A 83 -6.68 -12.62 3.48
C GLY A 83 -6.35 -11.43 4.38
N LEU A 84 -5.09 -11.01 4.39
CA LEU A 84 -4.59 -9.91 5.21
C LEU A 84 -4.48 -8.58 4.43
N TYR A 85 -4.90 -8.56 3.15
CA TYR A 85 -4.76 -7.41 2.25
C TYR A 85 -5.43 -6.13 2.77
N LEU A 86 -6.50 -6.24 3.57
CA LEU A 86 -7.26 -5.10 4.10
C LEU A 86 -6.87 -4.73 5.54
N SER A 87 -5.79 -5.29 6.08
CA SER A 87 -5.47 -5.12 7.51
C SER A 87 -5.14 -3.69 7.89
N ILE A 88 -4.44 -2.94 7.02
CA ILE A 88 -4.13 -1.53 7.28
C ILE A 88 -5.36 -0.64 7.27
N PRO A 89 -6.24 -0.66 6.24
CA PRO A 89 -7.46 0.13 6.29
C PRO A 89 -8.33 -0.26 7.49
N VAL A 90 -8.32 -1.52 7.94
CA VAL A 90 -8.99 -1.95 9.18
C VAL A 90 -8.37 -1.30 10.44
N VAL A 91 -7.04 -1.33 10.62
CA VAL A 91 -6.37 -0.65 11.76
C VAL A 91 -6.73 0.84 11.80
N ILE A 92 -6.69 1.46 10.63
CA ILE A 92 -6.87 2.90 10.49
C ILE A 92 -8.32 3.32 10.68
N LEU A 93 -9.28 2.58 10.11
CA LEU A 93 -10.70 2.97 10.08
C LEU A 93 -11.54 2.36 11.20
N GLU A 94 -11.15 1.20 11.72
CA GLU A 94 -11.91 0.50 12.78
C GLU A 94 -11.24 0.61 14.16
N ASP A 95 -10.13 1.35 14.28
CA ASP A 95 -9.41 1.56 15.56
C ASP A 95 -8.97 0.26 16.25
N LEU A 96 -8.73 -0.80 15.46
CA LEU A 96 -8.35 -2.11 15.96
C LEU A 96 -6.83 -2.29 16.07
N GLY A 97 -6.41 -3.04 17.10
CA GLY A 97 -5.02 -3.49 17.24
C GLY A 97 -4.60 -4.51 16.16
N PRO A 98 -3.30 -4.81 16.00
CA PRO A 98 -2.77 -5.54 14.84
C PRO A 98 -3.42 -6.92 14.61
N PHE A 99 -3.51 -7.74 15.65
CA PHE A 99 -4.09 -9.09 15.56
C PHE A 99 -5.61 -9.07 15.32
N ALA A 100 -6.32 -8.13 15.96
CA ALA A 100 -7.76 -7.94 15.74
C ALA A 100 -8.02 -7.52 14.28
N SER A 101 -7.16 -6.65 13.73
CA SER A 101 -7.22 -6.19 12.35
C SER A 101 -6.98 -7.32 11.34
N PHE A 102 -6.09 -8.26 11.62
CA PHE A 102 -5.90 -9.45 10.77
C PHE A 102 -7.14 -10.35 10.75
N SER A 103 -7.71 -10.66 11.91
CA SER A 103 -8.93 -11.47 12.00
C SER A 103 -10.10 -10.81 11.26
N ARG A 104 -10.24 -9.50 11.42
CA ARG A 104 -11.26 -8.70 10.74
C ARG A 104 -11.03 -8.64 9.22
N SER A 105 -9.80 -8.39 8.77
CA SER A 105 -9.44 -8.46 7.34
C SER A 105 -9.76 -9.83 6.76
N TRP A 106 -9.46 -10.92 7.48
CA TRP A 106 -9.75 -12.27 7.01
C TRP A 106 -11.24 -12.52 6.79
N LYS A 107 -12.08 -12.05 7.73
CA LYS A 107 -13.54 -12.15 7.62
C LYS A 107 -14.07 -11.31 6.47
N LEU A 108 -13.58 -10.09 6.29
CA LEU A 108 -13.96 -9.20 5.18
C LEU A 108 -13.59 -9.81 3.83
N THR A 109 -12.37 -10.34 3.69
CA THR A 109 -11.87 -10.88 2.42
C THR A 109 -12.38 -12.29 2.08
N TYR A 110 -13.05 -12.99 3.00
CA TYR A 110 -13.66 -14.29 2.73
C TYR A 110 -14.67 -14.21 1.57
N GLY A 111 -14.51 -15.03 0.53
CA GLY A 111 -15.30 -14.96 -0.71
C GLY A 111 -14.78 -13.95 -1.75
N PHE A 112 -13.91 -13.01 -1.36
CA PHE A 112 -13.39 -11.95 -2.24
C PHE A 112 -11.92 -12.13 -2.63
N LYS A 113 -11.23 -13.16 -2.12
CA LYS A 113 -9.79 -13.38 -2.36
C LYS A 113 -9.41 -13.41 -3.84
N ARG A 114 -10.22 -14.03 -4.70
CA ARG A 114 -9.99 -14.04 -6.16
C ARG A 114 -10.14 -12.65 -6.79
N SER A 115 -11.14 -11.88 -6.35
CA SER A 115 -11.35 -10.50 -6.81
C SER A 115 -10.17 -9.60 -6.41
N ILE A 116 -9.70 -9.73 -5.17
CA ILE A 116 -8.49 -9.05 -4.68
C ILE A 116 -7.27 -9.43 -5.51
N LEU A 117 -7.05 -10.73 -5.75
CA LEU A 117 -5.92 -11.21 -6.54
C LEU A 117 -5.95 -10.63 -7.96
N ASN A 118 -7.10 -10.69 -8.63
CA ASN A 118 -7.25 -10.17 -9.99
C ASN A 118 -7.02 -8.66 -10.05
N ALA A 119 -7.58 -7.90 -9.10
CA ALA A 119 -7.40 -6.45 -9.02
C ALA A 119 -5.93 -6.08 -8.85
N VAL A 120 -5.23 -6.79 -7.96
CA VAL A 120 -3.81 -6.56 -7.67
C VAL A 120 -2.95 -6.92 -8.87
N ILE A 121 -3.20 -8.05 -9.53
CA ILE A 121 -2.47 -8.44 -10.74
C ILE A 121 -2.65 -7.39 -11.83
N LEU A 122 -3.90 -6.97 -12.10
CA LEU A 122 -4.19 -6.01 -13.16
C LEU A 122 -3.55 -4.64 -12.87
N LEU A 123 -3.69 -4.14 -11.65
CA LEU A 123 -3.07 -2.87 -11.23
C LEU A 123 -1.54 -2.96 -11.21
N GLY A 124 -0.99 -4.09 -10.75
CA GLY A 124 0.44 -4.34 -10.74
C GLY A 124 1.04 -4.40 -12.14
N LEU A 125 0.37 -5.05 -13.09
CA LEU A 125 0.78 -5.08 -14.49
C LEU A 125 0.72 -3.68 -15.13
N ALA A 126 -0.35 -2.92 -14.89
CA ALA A 126 -0.48 -1.56 -15.41
C ALA A 126 0.60 -0.63 -14.83
N ALA A 127 0.80 -0.64 -13.52
CA ALA A 127 1.81 0.16 -12.84
C ALA A 127 3.23 -0.26 -13.24
N GLY A 128 3.48 -1.57 -13.37
CA GLY A 128 4.76 -2.12 -13.81
C GLY A 128 5.08 -1.77 -15.25
N ALA A 129 4.12 -1.90 -16.16
CA ALA A 129 4.30 -1.50 -17.56
C ALA A 129 4.60 0.00 -17.68
N PHE A 130 3.90 0.85 -16.93
CA PHE A 130 4.15 2.28 -16.90
C PHE A 130 5.55 2.62 -16.35
N PHE A 131 5.95 1.96 -15.26
CA PHE A 131 7.29 2.11 -14.70
C PHE A 131 8.38 1.69 -15.69
N ILE A 132 8.24 0.52 -16.31
CA ILE A 132 9.19 0.00 -17.31
C ILE A 132 9.29 0.97 -18.49
N LEU A 133 8.16 1.52 -18.97
CA LEU A 133 8.16 2.51 -20.04
C LEU A 133 9.02 3.74 -19.67
N LEU A 134 8.81 4.31 -18.49
CA LEU A 134 9.57 5.48 -18.03
C LEU A 134 11.04 5.16 -17.81
N PHE A 135 11.35 3.98 -17.29
CA PHE A 135 12.72 3.51 -17.09
C PHE A 135 13.45 3.36 -18.42
N LEU A 136 12.84 2.70 -19.41
CA LEU A 136 13.41 2.54 -20.75
C LEU A 136 13.60 3.88 -21.45
N LEU A 137 12.60 4.77 -21.37
CA LEU A 137 12.69 6.11 -21.94
C LEU A 137 13.85 6.89 -21.30
N GLY A 138 13.98 6.84 -19.98
CA GLY A 138 15.11 7.45 -19.28
C GLY A 138 16.45 6.86 -19.72
N GLY A 139 16.53 5.54 -19.91
CA GLY A 139 17.74 4.87 -20.39
C GLY A 139 18.16 5.32 -21.80
N VAL A 140 17.18 5.48 -22.71
CA VAL A 140 17.42 6.04 -24.06
C VAL A 140 17.95 7.47 -23.95
N ILE A 141 17.34 8.32 -23.12
CA ILE A 141 17.81 9.70 -22.91
C ILE A 141 19.24 9.70 -22.35
N LEU A 142 19.52 8.89 -21.34
CA LEU A 142 20.86 8.78 -20.77
C LEU A 142 21.91 8.41 -21.83
N ALA A 143 21.58 7.48 -22.74
CA ALA A 143 22.44 7.08 -23.84
C ALA A 143 22.64 8.22 -24.87
N LEU A 144 21.59 8.94 -25.25
CA LEU A 144 21.67 10.09 -26.18
C LEU A 144 22.59 11.20 -25.65
N PHE A 145 22.59 11.40 -24.33
CA PHE A 145 23.46 12.36 -23.66
C PHE A 145 24.83 11.76 -23.28
N HIS A 146 25.17 10.56 -23.73
CA HIS A 146 26.45 9.88 -23.47
C HIS A 146 26.78 9.77 -21.96
N GLY A 147 25.76 9.63 -21.11
CA GLY A 147 25.94 9.61 -19.66
C GLY A 147 26.30 10.99 -19.06
N GLY A 148 26.16 12.08 -19.81
CA GLY A 148 26.43 13.42 -19.33
C GLY A 148 25.48 13.85 -18.19
N PRO A 149 25.83 14.92 -17.44
CA PRO A 149 25.08 15.33 -16.24
C PRO A 149 23.59 15.59 -16.49
N LEU A 150 23.25 16.18 -17.65
CA LEU A 150 21.87 16.44 -18.04
C LEU A 150 21.09 15.14 -18.30
N GLY A 151 21.70 14.14 -18.96
CA GLY A 151 21.09 12.83 -19.19
C GLY A 151 20.83 12.08 -17.89
N ILE A 152 21.79 12.12 -16.96
CA ILE A 152 21.64 11.55 -15.61
C ILE A 152 20.49 12.23 -14.88
N ALA A 153 20.42 13.56 -14.88
CA ALA A 153 19.37 14.30 -14.21
C ALA A 153 17.98 13.92 -14.74
N ILE A 154 17.80 13.84 -16.06
CA ILE A 154 16.52 13.46 -16.67
C ILE A 154 16.16 12.01 -16.34
N PHE A 155 17.12 11.08 -16.42
CA PHE A 155 16.91 9.68 -16.03
C PHE A 155 16.42 9.55 -14.59
N VAL A 156 17.08 10.24 -13.66
CA VAL A 156 16.69 10.23 -12.24
C VAL A 156 15.29 10.79 -12.05
N VAL A 157 14.94 11.89 -12.72
CA VAL A 157 13.58 12.47 -12.64
C VAL A 157 12.52 11.48 -13.15
N LEU A 158 12.73 10.87 -14.31
CA LEU A 158 11.79 9.89 -14.87
C LEU A 158 11.67 8.64 -14.00
N TYR A 159 12.79 8.15 -13.45
CA TYR A 159 12.81 7.04 -12.52
C TYR A 159 12.00 7.35 -11.26
N LEU A 160 12.27 8.48 -10.61
CA LEU A 160 11.54 8.89 -9.40
C LEU A 160 10.05 9.08 -9.67
N PHE A 161 9.69 9.66 -10.81
CA PHE A 161 8.30 9.81 -11.22
C PHE A 161 7.60 8.45 -11.43
N GLY A 162 8.29 7.49 -12.06
CA GLY A 162 7.79 6.13 -12.20
C GLY A 162 7.60 5.41 -10.87
N VAL A 163 8.57 5.53 -9.95
CA VAL A 163 8.45 4.95 -8.60
C VAL A 163 7.27 5.57 -7.86
N PHE A 164 7.13 6.90 -7.91
CA PHE A 164 6.07 7.63 -7.21
C PHE A 164 4.67 7.23 -7.69
N THR A 165 4.45 7.22 -9.00
CA THR A 165 3.14 6.86 -9.59
C THR A 165 2.76 5.41 -9.31
N SER A 166 3.71 4.48 -9.45
CA SER A 166 3.47 3.05 -9.20
C SER A 166 3.19 2.73 -7.73
N THR A 167 3.86 3.41 -6.80
CA THR A 167 3.62 3.24 -5.35
C THR A 167 2.27 3.81 -4.92
N ILE A 168 1.87 4.98 -5.42
CA ILE A 168 0.56 5.57 -5.10
C ILE A 168 -0.58 4.62 -5.47
N LEU A 169 -0.57 4.08 -6.70
CA LEU A 169 -1.63 3.20 -7.18
C LEU A 169 -1.81 1.96 -6.29
N GLN A 170 -0.71 1.32 -5.91
CA GLN A 170 -0.74 0.12 -5.05
C GLN A 170 -1.22 0.43 -3.63
N THR A 171 -1.04 1.66 -3.17
CA THR A 171 -1.41 2.08 -1.82
C THR A 171 -2.89 2.46 -1.71
N ILE A 172 -3.47 3.00 -2.78
CA ILE A 172 -4.90 3.34 -2.85
C ILE A 172 -5.78 2.08 -3.03
N ALA A 173 -5.25 1.06 -3.71
CA ALA A 173 -5.98 -0.17 -4.00
C ALA A 173 -6.62 -0.87 -2.77
N PRO A 174 -5.91 -1.11 -1.64
CA PRO A 174 -6.52 -1.73 -0.46
C PRO A 174 -7.61 -0.86 0.19
N ALA A 175 -7.45 0.47 0.14
CA ALA A 175 -8.47 1.42 0.60
C ALA A 175 -9.78 1.32 -0.19
N VAL A 176 -9.68 1.33 -1.53
CA VAL A 176 -10.85 1.20 -2.42
C VAL A 176 -11.51 -0.17 -2.25
N MET A 177 -10.72 -1.25 -2.20
CA MET A 177 -11.26 -2.60 -2.02
C MET A 177 -11.92 -2.79 -0.67
N TYR A 178 -11.38 -2.18 0.39
CA TYR A 178 -12.03 -2.17 1.70
C TYR A 178 -13.43 -1.55 1.63
N HIS A 179 -13.57 -0.39 0.96
CA HIS A 179 -14.88 0.23 0.81
C HIS A 179 -15.87 -0.62 0.02
N LYS A 180 -15.46 -1.14 -1.14
CA LYS A 180 -16.33 -1.97 -1.98
C LYS A 180 -16.80 -3.24 -1.26
N ILE A 181 -15.87 -3.94 -0.59
CA ILE A 181 -16.20 -5.18 0.12
C ILE A 181 -17.12 -4.91 1.30
N ARG A 182 -16.92 -3.81 2.04
CA ARG A 182 -17.81 -3.44 3.15
C ARG A 182 -19.17 -2.98 2.66
N GLU A 183 -19.24 -2.25 1.54
CA GLU A 183 -20.51 -1.90 0.91
C GLU A 183 -21.31 -3.15 0.54
N GLU A 184 -20.67 -4.15 -0.06
CA GLU A 184 -21.31 -5.39 -0.50
C GLU A 184 -21.67 -6.33 0.66
N LYS A 185 -20.82 -6.44 1.68
CA LYS A 185 -21.05 -7.35 2.82
C LYS A 185 -21.88 -6.77 3.94
N GLU A 186 -21.73 -5.48 4.21
CA GLU A 186 -22.28 -4.84 5.41
C GLU A 186 -23.34 -3.80 5.06
N GLY A 187 -23.62 -3.54 3.77
CA GLY A 187 -24.74 -2.71 3.36
C GLY A 187 -24.62 -1.24 3.79
N ILE A 188 -23.41 -0.72 3.98
CA ILE A 188 -23.17 0.62 4.55
C ILE A 188 -23.86 1.74 3.75
N ASN A 189 -24.05 1.58 2.44
CA ASN A 189 -24.82 2.53 1.63
C ASN A 189 -26.35 2.45 1.84
N LEU A 190 -26.88 1.30 2.26
CA LEU A 190 -28.28 1.12 2.58
C LEU A 190 -28.66 1.87 3.86
N GLU A 191 -27.82 1.82 4.89
CA GLU A 191 -28.04 2.59 6.13
C GLU A 191 -28.02 4.11 5.89
N ALA A 192 -27.11 4.58 5.02
CA ALA A 192 -27.05 5.98 4.61
C ALA A 192 -28.24 6.41 3.74
N LEU A 193 -28.79 5.50 2.93
CA LEU A 193 -30.03 5.70 2.19
C LEU A 193 -31.24 5.77 3.13
N ILE A 194 -31.37 4.83 4.07
CA ILE A 194 -32.45 4.81 5.07
C ILE A 194 -32.46 6.09 5.89
N LYS A 195 -31.29 6.58 6.33
CA LYS A 195 -31.16 7.84 7.09
C LYS A 195 -31.60 9.10 6.33
N LYS A 196 -31.74 9.05 4.99
CA LYS A 196 -32.29 10.18 4.21
C LYS A 196 -33.82 10.19 4.16
N PHE A 197 -34.46 9.07 4.53
CA PHE A 197 -35.91 8.93 4.57
C PHE A 197 -36.51 9.15 5.97
N ASP A 198 -35.65 9.22 7.00
CA ASP A 198 -35.97 9.67 8.36
C ASP A 198 -35.72 11.18 8.52
#